data_AF-A0A922MBV0-F1
#
_entry.id   AF-A0A922MBV0-F1
#
_cell.length_a   1.000
_cell.length_b   1.000
_cell.length_c   1.000
_cell.angle_alpha   90.00
_cell.angle_beta   90.00
_cell.angle_gamma   90.00
#
_symmetry.space_group_name_H-M   'P 1'
#
loop_
_entity.id
_entity.type
_entity.pdbx_description
1 polymer ?
#
loop_
_entity_poly.entity_id
_entity_poly.type
_entity_poly.pdbx_seq_one_letter_code
_entity_poly.pdbx_strand_id
1 'polypeptide(L)'
;MVKSKTGLFALGFFIVASLFVIISFISPFWLVTDGKLKNPKFIKIGLWEVCFNGFEEVHHWYDTVFTGCWWIFEEEYYIIHDVLLPGFFIATQFFFTITMCCVIVSMFLSYLYMKKDRDDDKYLTLLVTLGTVLVIGGFSGIISVVTFGARGDGRDWMPNWEHNDLGWAFALGVVGVVLLFPAGILFLVEARVQKYRRLHEMQSREPSSYTMHERKVGYAGGHTDI
;
A
#
# COMPACT_ATOMS: atom_id res chain seq x y z
N MET A 1 0.57 27.23 6.31
CA MET A 1 1.85 27.13 5.56
C MET A 1 1.63 26.21 4.35
N VAL A 2 2.04 26.64 3.15
CA VAL A 2 1.72 25.93 1.89
C VAL A 2 2.74 24.80 1.64
N LYS A 3 2.26 23.58 1.43
CA LYS A 3 3.10 22.42 1.04
C LYS A 3 3.60 22.58 -0.40
N SER A 4 4.70 21.91 -0.76
CA SER A 4 5.16 21.92 -2.15
C SER A 4 4.13 21.27 -3.07
N LYS A 5 4.05 21.75 -4.31
CA LYS A 5 3.23 21.13 -5.36
C LYS A 5 3.53 19.64 -5.50
N THR A 6 4.80 19.24 -5.45
CA THR A 6 5.22 17.82 -5.49
C THR A 6 4.62 17.00 -4.36
N GLY A 7 4.64 17.52 -3.12
CA GLY A 7 4.08 16.85 -1.95
C GLY A 7 2.55 16.78 -1.99
N LEU A 8 1.89 17.79 -2.57
CA LEU A 8 0.45 17.76 -2.79
C LEU A 8 0.06 16.71 -3.85
N PHE A 9 0.80 16.59 -4.95
CA PHE A 9 0.59 15.52 -5.92
C PHE A 9 0.85 14.13 -5.32
N ALA A 10 1.92 13.98 -4.54
CA ALA A 10 2.23 12.74 -3.82
C ALA A 10 1.08 12.33 -2.89
N LEU A 11 0.53 13.27 -2.13
CA LEU A 11 -0.62 13.06 -1.27
C LEU A 11 -1.88 12.70 -2.06
N GLY A 12 -2.12 13.35 -3.21
CA GLY A 12 -3.24 13.05 -4.08
C GLY A 12 -3.21 11.61 -4.60
N PHE A 13 -2.06 11.16 -5.12
CA PHE A 13 -1.87 9.76 -5.51
C PHE A 13 -2.07 8.81 -4.34
N PHE A 14 -1.50 9.14 -3.17
CA PHE A 14 -1.65 8.30 -1.99
C PHE A 14 -3.10 8.16 -1.53
N ILE A 15 -3.89 9.24 -1.52
CA ILE A 15 -5.30 9.19 -1.14
C ILE A 15 -6.06 8.23 -2.05
N VAL A 16 -5.92 8.38 -3.38
CA VAL A 16 -6.59 7.49 -4.34
C VAL A 16 -6.12 6.04 -4.18
N ALA A 17 -4.81 5.83 -4.06
CA ALA A 17 -4.23 4.50 -3.84
C ALA A 17 -4.78 3.84 -2.57
N SER A 18 -4.81 4.58 -1.46
CA SER A 18 -5.29 4.10 -0.16
C SER A 18 -6.77 3.70 -0.21
N LEU A 19 -7.61 4.50 -0.87
CA LEU A 19 -9.03 4.18 -1.03
C LEU A 19 -9.23 2.88 -1.81
N PHE A 20 -8.52 2.72 -2.93
CA PHE A 20 -8.64 1.51 -3.76
C PHE A 20 -8.11 0.27 -3.06
N VAL A 21 -6.97 0.38 -2.37
CA VAL A 21 -6.39 -0.72 -1.57
C VAL A 21 -7.32 -1.13 -0.43
N ILE A 22 -7.91 -0.17 0.30
CA ILE A 22 -8.87 -0.46 1.38
C ILE A 22 -10.14 -1.11 0.84
N ILE A 23 -10.72 -0.57 -0.22
CA ILE A 23 -11.93 -1.13 -0.83
C ILE A 23 -11.66 -2.55 -1.32
N SER A 24 -10.54 -2.77 -2.01
CA SER A 24 -10.12 -4.09 -2.48
C SER A 24 -9.96 -5.09 -1.32
N PHE A 25 -9.37 -4.66 -0.20
CA PHE A 25 -9.12 -5.53 0.94
C PHE A 25 -10.39 -6.07 1.61
N ILE A 26 -11.42 -5.23 1.75
CA ILE A 26 -12.65 -5.60 2.47
C ILE A 26 -13.72 -6.18 1.55
N SER A 27 -13.60 -6.00 0.23
CA SER A 27 -14.66 -6.38 -0.72
C SER A 27 -14.59 -7.85 -1.13
N PRO A 28 -15.73 -8.58 -1.15
CA PRO A 28 -15.80 -9.99 -1.52
C PRO A 28 -15.80 -10.23 -3.05
N PHE A 29 -15.17 -9.37 -3.84
CA PHE A 29 -15.27 -9.35 -5.31
C PHE A 29 -13.91 -9.41 -6.00
N TRP A 30 -13.03 -10.30 -5.53
CA TRP A 30 -11.75 -10.59 -6.19
C TRP A 30 -11.93 -11.56 -7.35
N LEU A 31 -12.77 -12.58 -7.18
CA LEU A 31 -13.23 -13.48 -8.24
C LEU A 31 -14.76 -13.61 -8.11
N VAL A 32 -15.47 -13.58 -9.24
CA VAL A 32 -16.94 -13.50 -9.28
C VAL A 32 -17.46 -14.35 -10.43
N THR A 33 -18.62 -14.96 -10.27
CA THR A 33 -19.29 -15.65 -11.38
C THR A 33 -19.82 -14.68 -12.44
N ASP A 34 -19.76 -15.06 -13.72
CA ASP A 34 -20.19 -14.28 -14.89
C ASP A 34 -21.72 -14.12 -15.02
N GLY A 35 -22.48 -14.84 -14.18
CA GLY A 35 -23.94 -14.82 -14.15
C GLY A 35 -24.62 -15.54 -15.32
N LYS A 36 -23.88 -16.25 -16.18
CA LYS A 36 -24.45 -17.00 -17.32
C LYS A 36 -25.03 -18.35 -16.89
N LEU A 37 -24.49 -18.92 -15.81
CA LEU A 37 -24.95 -20.20 -15.27
C LEU A 37 -26.18 -20.01 -14.37
N LYS A 38 -27.21 -20.85 -14.52
CA LYS A 38 -28.47 -20.71 -13.77
C LYS A 38 -28.31 -21.00 -12.26
N ASN A 39 -27.52 -22.02 -11.92
CA ASN A 39 -27.26 -22.45 -10.55
C ASN A 39 -25.74 -22.64 -10.33
N PRO A 40 -24.95 -21.56 -10.29
CA PRO A 40 -23.52 -21.66 -10.04
C PRO A 40 -23.28 -22.05 -8.59
N LYS A 41 -22.36 -22.99 -8.36
CA LYS A 41 -22.01 -23.48 -7.01
C LYS A 41 -21.19 -22.44 -6.24
N PHE A 42 -20.38 -21.67 -6.96
CA PHE A 42 -19.61 -20.53 -6.48
C PHE A 42 -20.21 -19.21 -6.96
N ILE A 43 -20.29 -18.20 -6.08
CA ILE A 43 -20.83 -16.88 -6.43
C ILE A 43 -19.73 -15.84 -6.51
N LYS A 44 -18.94 -15.69 -5.44
CA LYS A 44 -17.87 -14.70 -5.35
C LYS A 44 -16.94 -15.01 -4.17
N ILE A 45 -15.73 -14.48 -4.23
CA ILE A 45 -14.75 -14.51 -3.13
C ILE A 45 -13.97 -13.20 -3.10
N GLY A 46 -13.71 -12.70 -1.91
CA GLY A 46 -12.65 -11.73 -1.64
C GLY A 46 -11.59 -12.32 -0.75
N LEU A 47 -10.70 -11.49 -0.21
CA LEU A 47 -9.63 -11.99 0.65
C LEU A 47 -10.14 -12.68 1.92
N TRP A 48 -11.33 -12.33 2.42
CA TRP A 48 -11.79 -12.74 3.75
C TRP A 48 -13.18 -13.35 3.78
N GLU A 49 -13.97 -13.21 2.72
CA GLU A 49 -15.35 -13.71 2.63
C GLU A 49 -15.53 -14.43 1.31
N VAL A 50 -16.21 -15.57 1.36
CA VAL A 50 -16.61 -16.37 0.19
C VAL A 50 -18.11 -16.61 0.23
N CYS A 51 -18.74 -16.67 -0.96
CA CYS A 51 -20.15 -16.97 -1.10
C CYS A 51 -20.37 -18.18 -2.01
N PHE A 52 -21.07 -19.18 -1.49
CA PHE A 52 -21.46 -20.39 -2.20
C PHE A 52 -22.99 -20.49 -2.33
N ASN A 53 -23.44 -21.29 -3.30
CA ASN A 53 -24.85 -21.58 -3.52
C ASN A 53 -25.02 -23.09 -3.77
N GLY A 54 -25.18 -23.82 -2.67
CA GLY A 54 -25.34 -25.27 -2.70
C GLY A 54 -24.07 -26.02 -3.07
N PHE A 55 -22.89 -25.53 -2.70
CA PHE A 55 -21.63 -26.23 -2.96
C PHE A 55 -21.50 -27.47 -2.08
N GLU A 56 -21.14 -28.60 -2.69
CA GLU A 56 -20.99 -29.91 -2.04
C GLU A 56 -19.67 -30.50 -2.51
N GLU A 57 -18.75 -30.77 -1.58
CA GLU A 57 -17.44 -31.34 -1.90
C GLU A 57 -17.55 -32.87 -1.98
N VAL A 58 -17.52 -33.40 -3.20
CA VAL A 58 -17.79 -34.83 -3.46
C VAL A 58 -16.66 -35.74 -2.91
N HIS A 59 -15.47 -35.20 -2.68
CA HIS A 59 -14.31 -35.99 -2.25
C HIS A 59 -14.29 -36.28 -0.75
N HIS A 60 -15.08 -35.56 0.05
CA HIS A 60 -15.17 -35.77 1.49
C HIS A 60 -16.52 -36.37 1.87
N TRP A 61 -16.53 -37.31 2.83
CA TRP A 61 -17.70 -38.12 3.21
C TRP A 61 -18.70 -37.35 4.10
N TYR A 62 -18.75 -36.02 3.97
CA TYR A 62 -19.61 -35.14 4.77
C TYR A 62 -20.77 -34.65 3.91
N ASP A 63 -22.00 -34.91 4.33
CA ASP A 63 -23.23 -34.42 3.68
C ASP A 63 -23.48 -32.92 3.99
N THR A 64 -22.45 -32.09 3.91
CA THR A 64 -22.51 -30.65 4.22
C THR A 64 -22.67 -29.84 2.95
N VAL A 65 -23.75 -29.07 2.88
CA VAL A 65 -24.05 -28.19 1.75
C VAL A 65 -23.72 -26.74 2.12
N PHE A 66 -22.74 -26.14 1.45
CA PHE A 66 -22.31 -24.76 1.70
C PHE A 66 -23.19 -23.77 0.93
N THR A 67 -23.89 -22.91 1.67
CA THR A 67 -24.78 -21.88 1.12
C THR A 67 -24.65 -20.57 1.88
N GLY A 68 -24.69 -19.46 1.15
CA GLY A 68 -24.58 -18.12 1.72
C GLY A 68 -23.15 -17.58 1.70
N CYS A 69 -22.97 -16.43 2.33
CA CYS A 69 -21.69 -15.72 2.42
C CYS A 69 -21.16 -15.82 3.85
N TRP A 70 -19.94 -16.33 3.98
CA TRP A 70 -19.33 -16.56 5.27
C TRP A 70 -17.85 -16.15 5.24
N TRP A 71 -17.32 -15.90 6.43
CA TRP A 71 -15.91 -15.62 6.59
C TRP A 71 -15.08 -16.87 6.28
N ILE A 72 -13.94 -16.69 5.62
CA ILE A 72 -13.17 -17.80 5.03
C ILE A 72 -12.61 -18.77 6.09
N PHE A 73 -12.37 -18.32 7.32
CA PHE A 73 -11.91 -19.21 8.40
C PHE A 73 -12.99 -19.51 9.44
N GLU A 74 -14.26 -19.51 9.02
CA GLU A 74 -15.35 -20.09 9.82
C GLU A 74 -15.12 -21.60 10.00
N GLU A 75 -15.56 -22.16 11.13
CA GLU A 75 -15.30 -23.55 11.51
C GLU A 75 -15.88 -24.55 10.49
N GLU A 76 -17.04 -24.26 9.90
CA GLU A 76 -17.67 -25.11 8.89
C GLU A 76 -16.78 -25.28 7.63
N TYR A 77 -15.96 -24.28 7.30
CA TYR A 77 -15.06 -24.35 6.14
C TYR A 77 -13.76 -25.08 6.40
N TYR A 78 -13.50 -25.55 7.63
CA TYR A 78 -12.31 -26.37 7.90
C TYR A 78 -12.30 -27.67 7.11
N ILE A 79 -13.49 -28.18 6.74
CA ILE A 79 -13.64 -29.37 5.89
C ILE A 79 -13.09 -29.14 4.47
N ILE A 80 -13.24 -27.93 3.94
CA ILE A 80 -12.86 -27.56 2.57
C ILE A 80 -11.67 -26.60 2.53
N HIS A 81 -10.92 -26.50 3.62
CA HIS A 81 -9.87 -25.49 3.79
C HIS A 81 -8.78 -25.60 2.71
N ASP A 82 -8.39 -26.82 2.34
CA ASP A 82 -7.36 -27.06 1.32
C ASP A 82 -7.77 -26.57 -0.08
N VAL A 83 -9.07 -26.60 -0.39
CA VAL A 83 -9.65 -26.08 -1.64
C VAL A 83 -9.85 -24.57 -1.57
N LEU A 84 -10.33 -24.06 -0.44
CA LEU A 84 -10.64 -22.64 -0.25
C LEU A 84 -9.38 -21.77 -0.11
N LEU A 85 -8.34 -22.29 0.55
CA LEU A 85 -7.11 -21.59 0.89
C LEU A 85 -5.86 -22.31 0.33
N PRO A 86 -5.75 -22.47 -1.00
CA PRO A 86 -4.53 -23.00 -1.59
C PRO A 86 -3.35 -22.05 -1.32
N GLY A 87 -2.13 -22.58 -1.37
CA GLY A 87 -0.93 -21.82 -1.00
C GLY A 87 -0.74 -20.50 -1.74
N PHE A 88 -1.17 -20.39 -3.01
CA PHE A 88 -1.10 -19.12 -3.74
C PHE A 88 -2.06 -18.06 -3.19
N PHE A 89 -3.23 -18.47 -2.70
CA PHE A 89 -4.22 -17.56 -2.17
C PHE A 89 -3.84 -17.11 -0.75
N ILE A 90 -3.25 -18.00 0.05
CA ILE A 90 -2.61 -17.64 1.33
C ILE A 90 -1.50 -16.60 1.09
N ALA A 91 -0.64 -16.81 0.09
CA ALA A 91 0.39 -15.83 -0.27
C ALA A 91 -0.23 -14.49 -0.69
N THR A 92 -1.29 -14.53 -1.49
CA THR A 92 -2.05 -13.33 -1.90
C THR A 92 -2.54 -12.55 -0.68
N GLN A 93 -3.22 -13.21 0.25
CA GLN A 93 -3.74 -12.62 1.49
C GLN A 93 -2.61 -12.01 2.33
N PHE A 94 -1.53 -12.74 2.54
CA PHE A 94 -0.39 -12.30 3.34
C PHE A 94 0.26 -11.02 2.78
N PHE A 95 0.64 -11.04 1.50
CA PHE A 95 1.30 -9.89 0.87
C PHE A 95 0.38 -8.68 0.71
N PHE A 96 -0.93 -8.89 0.49
CA PHE A 96 -1.88 -7.78 0.46
C PHE A 96 -2.12 -7.20 1.87
N THR A 97 -2.08 -8.03 2.91
CA THR A 97 -2.16 -7.57 4.31
C THR A 97 -0.97 -6.71 4.68
N ILE A 98 0.26 -7.08 4.29
CA ILE A 98 1.44 -6.22 4.46
C ILE A 98 1.24 -4.87 3.77
N THR A 99 0.68 -4.88 2.55
CA THR A 99 0.36 -3.66 1.79
C THR A 99 -0.62 -2.78 2.55
N MET A 100 -1.69 -3.36 3.08
CA MET A 100 -2.68 -2.66 3.91
C MET A 100 -2.07 -2.07 5.18
N CYS A 101 -1.22 -2.81 5.88
CA CYS A 101 -0.50 -2.30 7.04
C CYS A 101 0.37 -1.10 6.68
N CYS A 102 1.10 -1.17 5.56
CA CYS A 102 1.90 -0.05 5.06
C CYS A 102 1.03 1.17 4.72
N VAL A 103 -0.14 0.97 4.12
CA VAL A 103 -1.11 2.04 3.83
C VAL A 103 -1.63 2.67 5.12
N ILE A 104 -2.03 1.89 6.13
CA ILE A 104 -2.53 2.39 7.42
C ILE A 104 -1.44 3.21 8.13
N VAL A 105 -0.21 2.69 8.19
CA VAL A 105 0.95 3.43 8.74
C VAL A 105 1.16 4.72 7.96
N SER A 106 1.09 4.67 6.63
CA SER A 106 1.26 5.85 5.77
C SER A 106 0.13 6.87 5.92
N MET A 107 -1.10 6.46 6.25
CA MET A 107 -2.19 7.38 6.58
C MET A 107 -1.87 8.18 7.83
N PHE A 108 -1.39 7.50 8.89
CA PHE A 108 -0.94 8.17 10.12
C PHE A 108 0.24 9.11 9.85
N LEU A 109 1.26 8.66 9.10
CA LEU A 109 2.40 9.49 8.74
C LEU A 109 2.02 10.68 7.86
N SER A 110 1.06 10.52 6.94
CA SER A 110 0.55 11.60 6.09
C SER A 110 -0.20 12.67 6.89
N TYR A 111 -0.94 12.25 7.92
CA TYR A 111 -1.55 13.17 8.88
C TYR A 111 -0.50 13.98 9.64
N LEU A 112 0.57 13.33 10.14
CA LEU A 112 1.69 14.03 10.76
C LEU A 112 2.37 14.99 9.77
N TYR A 113 2.52 14.57 8.51
CA TYR A 113 3.11 15.38 7.44
C TYR A 113 2.32 16.67 7.21
N MET A 114 0.98 16.61 7.21
CA MET A 114 0.14 17.80 7.07
C MET A 114 0.34 18.80 8.22
N LYS A 115 0.52 18.32 9.45
CA LYS A 115 0.70 19.17 10.64
C LYS A 115 2.10 19.74 10.80
N LYS A 116 3.12 19.04 10.31
CA LYS A 116 4.53 19.37 10.52
C LYS A 116 4.97 20.56 9.67
N ASP A 117 5.76 21.47 10.25
CA ASP A 117 6.46 22.53 9.51
C ASP A 117 7.62 21.93 8.67
N ARG A 118 7.92 22.55 7.53
CA ARG A 118 9.06 22.22 6.65
C ARG A 118 10.41 22.51 7.31
N ASP A 119 10.46 23.49 8.19
CA ASP A 119 11.70 23.91 8.85
C ASP A 119 12.04 23.02 10.06
N ASP A 120 11.14 22.14 10.47
CA ASP A 120 11.37 21.19 11.56
C ASP A 120 12.43 20.13 11.18
N ASP A 121 13.35 19.85 12.09
CA ASP A 121 14.45 18.89 11.86
C ASP A 121 13.95 17.50 11.43
N LYS A 122 12.84 17.04 12.02
CA LYS A 122 12.26 15.71 11.76
C LYS A 122 11.45 15.64 10.45
N TYR A 123 11.23 16.76 9.77
CA TYR A 123 10.46 16.80 8.50
C TYR A 123 11.11 15.94 7.41
N LEU A 124 12.44 15.97 7.30
CA LEU A 124 13.17 15.16 6.33
C LEU A 124 13.01 13.66 6.61
N THR A 125 13.17 13.25 7.87
CA THR A 125 12.97 11.85 8.28
C THR A 125 11.56 11.39 7.97
N LEU A 126 10.55 12.22 8.26
CA LEU A 126 9.15 11.91 7.97
C LEU A 126 8.89 11.67 6.48
N LEU A 127 9.43 12.51 5.59
CA LEU A 127 9.30 12.34 4.15
C LEU A 127 9.97 11.05 3.65
N VAL A 128 11.19 10.76 4.14
CA VAL A 128 11.89 9.52 3.78
C VAL A 128 11.10 8.30 4.26
N THR A 129 10.68 8.27 5.51
CA THR A 129 9.91 7.16 6.08
C THR A 129 8.59 6.96 5.35
N LEU A 130 7.84 8.04 5.07
CA LEU A 130 6.58 7.94 4.33
C LEU A 130 6.80 7.38 2.92
N GLY A 131 7.80 7.91 2.21
CA GLY A 131 8.14 7.43 0.87
C GLY A 131 8.60 5.97 0.83
N THR A 132 9.44 5.55 1.78
CA THR A 132 9.95 4.16 1.83
C THR A 132 8.86 3.16 2.20
N VAL A 133 7.99 3.47 3.18
CA VAL A 133 6.88 2.59 3.57
C VAL A 133 5.92 2.38 2.41
N LEU A 134 5.61 3.42 1.63
CA LEU A 134 4.75 3.31 0.45
C LEU A 134 5.37 2.43 -0.64
N VAL A 135 6.68 2.56 -0.90
CA VAL A 135 7.37 1.72 -1.89
C VAL A 135 7.43 0.25 -1.45
N ILE A 136 7.71 -0.02 -0.17
CA ILE A 136 7.67 -1.39 0.39
C ILE A 136 6.27 -1.98 0.27
N GLY A 137 5.24 -1.20 0.63
CA GLY A 137 3.84 -1.59 0.45
C GLY A 137 3.50 -1.88 -1.02
N GLY A 138 3.97 -1.04 -1.95
CA GLY A 138 3.80 -1.25 -3.39
C GLY A 138 4.40 -2.57 -3.89
N PHE A 139 5.64 -2.89 -3.50
CA PHE A 139 6.27 -4.15 -3.88
C PHE A 139 5.56 -5.37 -3.31
N SER A 140 5.17 -5.32 -2.04
CA SER A 140 4.36 -6.37 -1.43
C SER A 140 3.03 -6.55 -2.17
N GLY A 141 2.37 -5.44 -2.50
CA GLY A 141 1.11 -5.44 -3.22
C GLY A 141 1.24 -6.04 -4.61
N ILE A 142 2.33 -5.74 -5.32
CA ILE A 142 2.62 -6.34 -6.64
C ILE A 142 2.70 -7.86 -6.52
N ILE A 143 3.42 -8.39 -5.53
CA ILE A 143 3.53 -9.84 -5.34
C ILE A 143 2.15 -10.46 -5.15
N SER A 144 1.30 -9.83 -4.32
CA SER A 144 -0.07 -10.30 -4.10
C SER A 144 -0.91 -10.31 -5.39
N VAL A 145 -1.02 -9.16 -6.07
CA VAL A 145 -1.91 -9.04 -7.23
C VAL A 145 -1.41 -9.84 -8.44
N VAL A 146 -0.10 -10.03 -8.60
CA VAL A 146 0.47 -10.90 -9.63
C VAL A 146 0.23 -12.36 -9.31
N THR A 147 0.38 -12.77 -8.05
CA THR A 147 0.11 -14.15 -7.62
C THR A 147 -1.36 -14.52 -7.85
N PHE A 148 -2.28 -13.63 -7.45
CA PHE A 148 -3.70 -13.84 -7.71
C PHE A 148 -4.03 -13.74 -9.20
N GLY A 149 -3.50 -12.75 -9.92
CA GLY A 149 -3.75 -12.61 -11.36
C GLY A 149 -3.24 -13.79 -12.19
N ALA A 150 -2.27 -14.55 -11.69
CA ALA A 150 -1.72 -15.72 -12.40
C ALA A 150 -2.46 -17.03 -12.10
N ARG A 151 -3.23 -17.12 -11.00
CA ARG A 151 -3.86 -18.38 -10.55
C ARG A 151 -5.33 -18.26 -10.13
N GLY A 152 -5.83 -17.05 -9.93
CA GLY A 152 -7.15 -16.78 -9.37
C GLY A 152 -8.30 -17.21 -10.28
N ASP A 153 -8.10 -17.22 -11.59
CA ASP A 153 -9.03 -17.76 -12.60
C ASP A 153 -8.65 -19.18 -13.08
N GLY A 154 -7.77 -19.84 -12.31
CA GLY A 154 -7.26 -21.18 -12.63
C GLY A 154 -8.38 -22.23 -12.67
N ARG A 155 -8.21 -23.20 -13.58
CA ARG A 155 -9.14 -24.33 -13.75
C ARG A 155 -9.22 -25.26 -12.53
N ASP A 156 -8.25 -25.14 -11.64
CA ASP A 156 -7.94 -26.04 -10.53
C ASP A 156 -8.34 -25.49 -9.15
N TRP A 157 -8.98 -24.33 -9.06
CA TRP A 157 -9.30 -23.70 -7.77
C TRP A 157 -10.79 -23.68 -7.42
N MET A 158 -11.60 -22.91 -8.15
CA MET A 158 -13.02 -22.72 -7.81
C MET A 158 -13.95 -23.51 -8.74
N PRO A 159 -15.09 -24.01 -8.25
CA PRO A 159 -16.04 -24.75 -9.07
C PRO A 159 -16.63 -23.82 -10.14
N ASN A 160 -17.08 -24.42 -11.25
CA ASN A 160 -17.56 -23.68 -12.42
C ASN A 160 -16.54 -22.65 -12.93
N TRP A 161 -15.25 -22.98 -12.91
CA TRP A 161 -14.14 -22.09 -13.31
C TRP A 161 -14.33 -21.43 -14.67
N GLU A 162 -14.98 -22.09 -15.63
CA GLU A 162 -15.30 -21.53 -16.96
C GLU A 162 -16.21 -20.29 -16.92
N HIS A 163 -16.90 -20.08 -15.79
CA HIS A 163 -17.82 -18.99 -15.54
C HIS A 163 -17.34 -18.06 -14.42
N ASN A 164 -16.06 -18.11 -14.04
CA ASN A 164 -15.50 -17.26 -12.99
C ASN A 164 -14.56 -16.24 -13.60
N ASP A 165 -14.86 -14.96 -13.42
CA ASP A 165 -14.08 -13.82 -13.90
C ASP A 165 -13.44 -13.06 -12.74
N LEU A 166 -12.29 -12.43 -13.00
CA LEU A 166 -11.66 -11.52 -12.05
C LEU A 166 -12.58 -10.33 -11.77
N GLY A 167 -12.86 -10.10 -10.48
CA GLY A 167 -13.83 -9.11 -10.04
C GLY A 167 -13.29 -7.69 -9.98
N TRP A 168 -14.20 -6.73 -9.84
CA TRP A 168 -13.86 -5.30 -9.80
C TRP A 168 -12.97 -4.92 -8.60
N ALA A 169 -13.09 -5.61 -7.46
CA ALA A 169 -12.28 -5.32 -6.28
C ALA A 169 -10.82 -5.73 -6.49
N PHE A 170 -10.57 -6.80 -7.26
CA PHE A 170 -9.21 -7.14 -7.70
C PHE A 170 -8.63 -6.06 -8.60
N ALA A 171 -9.39 -5.56 -9.59
CA ALA A 171 -8.95 -4.48 -10.47
C ALA A 171 -8.61 -3.20 -9.68
N LEU A 172 -9.42 -2.82 -8.69
CA LEU A 172 -9.08 -1.71 -7.78
C LEU A 172 -7.81 -2.00 -6.99
N GLY A 173 -7.61 -3.23 -6.50
CA GLY A 173 -6.39 -3.64 -5.82
C GLY A 173 -5.15 -3.43 -6.70
N VAL A 174 -5.19 -3.86 -7.97
CA VAL A 174 -4.11 -3.66 -8.94
C VAL A 174 -3.81 -2.18 -9.13
N VAL A 175 -4.83 -1.36 -9.42
CA VAL A 175 -4.65 0.08 -9.66
C VAL A 175 -4.14 0.77 -8.40
N GLY A 176 -4.69 0.44 -7.23
CA GLY A 176 -4.27 0.98 -5.95
C GLY A 176 -2.79 0.69 -5.66
N VAL A 177 -2.35 -0.55 -5.84
CA VAL A 177 -0.95 -0.97 -5.68
C VAL A 177 -0.04 -0.20 -6.64
N VAL A 178 -0.40 -0.08 -7.92
CA VAL A 178 0.40 0.67 -8.91
C VAL A 178 0.53 2.14 -8.53
N LEU A 179 -0.52 2.75 -7.98
CA LEU A 179 -0.52 4.16 -7.56
C LEU A 179 0.30 4.42 -6.27
N LEU A 180 0.65 3.39 -5.49
CA LEU A 180 1.56 3.55 -4.34
C LEU A 180 2.98 3.96 -4.77
N PHE A 181 3.44 3.53 -5.94
CA PHE A 181 4.77 3.86 -6.46
C PHE A 181 4.96 5.35 -6.76
N PRO A 182 4.15 6.02 -7.61
CA PRO A 182 4.30 7.44 -7.85
C PRO A 182 4.13 8.24 -6.56
N ALA A 183 3.22 7.85 -5.65
CA ALA A 183 3.10 8.49 -4.34
C ALA A 183 4.40 8.41 -3.52
N GLY A 184 4.94 7.20 -3.34
CA GLY A 184 6.16 6.97 -2.57
C GLY A 184 7.39 7.65 -3.18
N ILE A 185 7.57 7.52 -4.51
CA ILE A 185 8.69 8.13 -5.24
C ILE A 185 8.66 9.65 -5.14
N LEU A 186 7.49 10.29 -5.26
CA LEU A 186 7.39 11.75 -5.15
C LEU A 186 7.72 12.25 -3.74
N PHE A 187 7.35 11.52 -2.69
CA PHE A 187 7.79 11.84 -1.32
C PHE A 187 9.31 11.70 -1.14
N LEU A 188 9.93 10.67 -1.72
CA LEU A 188 11.39 10.50 -1.71
C LEU A 188 12.12 11.59 -2.50
N VAL A 189 11.55 12.01 -3.64
CA VAL A 189 12.06 13.14 -4.42
C VAL A 189 11.97 14.44 -3.61
N GLU A 190 10.85 14.70 -2.94
CA GLU A 190 10.72 15.86 -2.05
C GLU A 190 11.75 15.80 -0.91
N ALA A 191 11.96 14.63 -0.30
CA ALA A 191 12.99 14.43 0.72
C ALA A 191 14.39 14.77 0.19
N ARG A 192 14.72 14.29 -1.02
CA ARG A 192 16.01 14.54 -1.67
C ARG A 192 16.22 16.04 -1.91
N VAL A 193 15.23 16.74 -2.47
CA VAL A 193 15.31 18.19 -2.71
C VAL A 193 15.49 18.95 -1.39
N GLN A 194 14.75 18.57 -0.35
CA GLN A 194 14.88 19.19 0.98
C GLN A 194 16.26 18.99 1.60
N LYS A 195 16.83 17.77 1.46
CA LYS A 195 18.18 17.46 1.93
C LYS A 195 19.23 18.34 1.25
N TYR A 196 19.18 18.48 -0.07
CA TYR A 196 20.12 19.35 -0.79
C TYR A 196 19.99 20.82 -0.40
N ARG A 197 18.77 21.32 -0.21
CA ARG A 197 18.53 22.69 0.24
C ARG A 197 19.18 22.96 1.60
N ARG A 198 18.98 22.07 2.58
CA ARG A 198 19.60 22.20 3.91
C ARG A 198 21.13 22.14 3.85
N LEU A 199 21.70 21.26 3.02
CA LEU A 199 23.15 21.17 2.84
C LEU A 199 23.72 22.46 2.23
N HIS A 200 23.08 23.03 1.22
CA HIS A 200 23.48 24.31 0.64
C HIS A 200 23.38 25.47 1.64
N GLU A 201 22.34 25.50 2.47
CA GLU A 201 22.20 26.50 3.53
C GLU A 201 23.33 26.39 4.57
N MET A 202 23.67 25.18 5.01
CA MET A 202 24.81 24.93 5.91
C MET A 202 26.13 25.38 5.27
N GLN A 203 26.39 24.97 4.02
CA GLN A 203 27.60 25.34 3.28
C GLN A 203 27.68 26.84 3.00
N SER A 204 26.57 27.58 2.90
CA SER A 204 26.59 29.04 2.75
C SER A 204 26.88 29.78 4.06
N ARG A 205 26.54 29.18 5.21
CA ARG A 205 26.76 29.76 6.54
C ARG A 205 28.21 29.64 7.02
N GLU A 206 28.87 28.51 6.76
CA GLU A 206 30.28 28.30 7.15
C GLU A 206 31.28 29.31 6.54
N PRO A 207 31.36 29.56 5.22
CA PRO A 207 32.31 30.53 4.67
C PRO A 207 32.04 31.96 5.15
N SER A 208 30.78 32.29 5.47
CA SER A 208 30.42 33.59 6.03
C SER A 208 30.84 33.74 7.50
N SER A 209 30.94 32.66 8.27
CA SER A 209 31.41 32.70 9.67
C SER A 209 32.94 32.83 9.74
N TYR A 210 33.68 32.17 8.86
CA TYR A 210 35.15 32.33 8.73
C TYR A 210 35.54 33.76 8.31
N THR A 211 34.87 34.32 7.30
CA THR A 211 35.14 35.70 6.85
C THR A 211 34.76 36.75 7.91
N MET A 212 33.69 36.55 8.69
CA MET A 212 33.39 37.43 9.84
C MET A 212 34.44 37.32 10.96
N HIS A 213 34.96 36.11 11.22
CA HIS A 213 35.98 35.91 12.24
C HIS A 213 37.31 36.57 11.85
N GLU A 214 37.75 36.46 10.59
CA GLU A 214 38.92 37.20 10.09
C GLU A 214 38.73 38.71 10.19
N ARG A 215 37.55 39.23 9.81
CA ARG A 215 37.29 40.67 9.86
C ARG A 215 37.28 41.22 11.29
N LYS A 216 36.81 40.44 12.29
CA LYS A 216 36.93 40.80 13.72
C LYS A 216 38.36 40.77 14.23
N VAL A 217 39.16 39.77 13.84
CA VAL A 217 40.57 39.67 14.25
C VAL A 217 41.40 40.81 13.63
N GLY A 218 41.15 41.17 12.37
CA GLY A 218 41.80 42.30 11.70
C GLY A 218 41.47 43.67 12.32
N TYR A 219 40.26 43.84 12.89
CA TYR A 219 39.86 45.11 13.52
C TYR A 219 40.34 45.26 14.98
N ALA A 220 40.56 44.14 15.68
CA ALA A 220 41.05 44.15 17.06
C ALA A 220 42.56 44.43 17.18
N GLY A 221 43.31 44.44 16.08
CA GLY A 221 44.76 44.70 16.06
C GLY A 221 45.16 46.16 15.79
N GLY A 222 44.22 47.10 15.73
CA GLY A 222 44.43 48.45 15.20
C GLY A 222 44.27 49.62 16.18
N HIS A 223 44.49 49.44 17.49
CA HIS A 223 44.56 50.55 18.43
C HIS A 223 45.86 50.46 19.23
N THR A 224 46.95 50.94 18.62
CA THR A 224 48.16 51.34 19.35
C THR A 224 48.03 52.80 19.75
N ASP A 225 48.29 53.04 21.03
CA ASP A 225 48.23 54.32 21.73
C ASP A 225 49.04 55.44 21.06
N ILE A 226 48.48 56.66 21.10
CA ILE A 226 49.20 57.92 21.29
C ILE A 226 48.40 58.74 22.31
#